data_AF-A0A0Q2QZB9-F1
#
_entry.id   AF-A0A0Q2QZB9-F1
#
_cell.length_a   1.000
_cell.length_b   1.000
_cell.length_c   1.000
_cell.angle_alpha   90.00
_cell.angle_beta   90.00
_cell.angle_gamma   90.00
#
_symmetry.space_group_name_H-M   'P 1'
#
loop_
_entity.id
_entity.type
_entity.pdbx_description
1 polymer ?
#
loop_
_entity_poly.entity_id
_entity_poly.type
_entity_poly.pdbx_seq_one_letter_code
_entity_poly.pdbx_strand_id
1 'polypeptide(L)'
;MSIYEFAILGNVTDEQRQTLRDSIEQVVSEFGLHIDDEIKIYDANTVGQRDRASAFTAVYFGSNPQVDSEAARSLYDDSVPIIPVVSSFELFSEHIPEFLKSINGYCLSRQDPEMKGLTNLMMECTGLLREQRRVFVSYRRTESRDAALQIHDVLIAKGFDVFLDTHDIRPGEPFQDALWHKLCDSDVLVMLDTPTYFDSKWTRQEIGRALAKGIHVLRVVWPNYQPSKMTELAETVYLEEDDLENDIGPIISERTDEIVTKLESIRSRSIAARYMSITGRLRSEVERIGANYEGVGAHRAIAIRLLDERKLWVYPVVGVPTAETLNKIAVQAQSNYSEEVPVLVYDALGIRDTWSNHLKWLNENIKSVRGLKIGDAAWELAAWEE
;
A
#
# COMPACT_ATOMS: atom_id res chain seq x y z
N MET A 1 -21.94 -6.26 8.27
CA MET A 1 -20.88 -6.81 9.14
C MET A 1 -19.65 -6.02 8.77
N SER A 2 -18.99 -5.38 9.74
CA SER A 2 -17.76 -4.63 9.49
C SER A 2 -16.72 -5.59 8.89
N ILE A 3 -15.92 -5.10 7.95
CA ILE A 3 -14.81 -5.83 7.34
C ILE A 3 -13.50 -5.42 8.01
N TYR A 4 -13.40 -4.13 8.37
CA TYR A 4 -12.24 -3.55 9.03
C TYR A 4 -12.65 -2.77 10.26
N GLU A 5 -11.83 -2.88 11.29
CA GLU A 5 -12.11 -2.31 12.60
C GLU A 5 -10.85 -1.62 13.14
N PHE A 6 -11.04 -0.45 13.76
CA PHE A 6 -9.97 0.36 14.31
C PHE A 6 -10.27 0.71 15.76
N ALA A 7 -9.26 0.84 16.62
CA ALA A 7 -9.44 1.44 17.94
C ALA A 7 -8.51 2.64 18.15
N ILE A 8 -9.06 3.69 18.75
CA ILE A 8 -8.32 4.88 19.17
C ILE A 8 -8.35 4.93 20.70
N LEU A 9 -7.25 4.49 21.31
CA LEU A 9 -7.07 4.33 22.75
C LEU A 9 -6.06 5.33 23.31
N GLY A 10 -6.02 5.44 24.63
CA GLY A 10 -5.06 6.28 25.35
C GLY A 10 -5.55 7.72 25.46
N ASN A 11 -4.65 8.63 25.81
CA ASN A 11 -4.99 10.02 26.03
C ASN A 11 -4.97 10.79 24.71
N VAL A 12 -6.09 10.77 24.01
CA VAL A 12 -6.33 11.46 22.74
C VAL A 12 -7.31 12.61 22.94
N THR A 13 -7.03 13.78 22.38
CA THR A 13 -7.98 14.90 22.43
C THR A 13 -9.13 14.68 21.43
N ASP A 14 -10.26 15.35 21.63
CA ASP A 14 -11.39 15.28 20.69
C ASP A 14 -10.98 15.74 19.27
N GLU A 15 -10.13 16.76 19.19
CA GLU A 15 -9.57 17.24 17.92
C GLU A 15 -8.73 16.16 17.24
N GLN A 16 -7.78 15.53 17.97
CA GLN A 16 -6.95 14.46 17.42
C GLN A 16 -7.80 13.25 16.98
N ARG A 17 -8.82 12.90 17.76
CA ARG A 17 -9.75 11.81 17.45
C ARG A 17 -10.52 12.11 16.16
N GLN A 18 -11.03 13.33 16.01
CA GLN A 18 -11.76 13.74 14.82
C GLN A 18 -10.83 13.77 13.59
N THR A 19 -9.65 14.35 13.72
CA THR A 19 -8.64 14.39 12.65
C THR A 19 -8.29 12.97 12.16
N LEU A 20 -8.03 12.04 13.09
CA LEU A 20 -7.71 10.67 12.71
C LEU A 20 -8.91 9.95 12.08
N ARG A 21 -10.13 10.20 12.56
CA ARG A 21 -11.35 9.67 11.93
C ARG A 21 -11.55 10.18 10.51
N ASP A 22 -11.37 11.48 10.28
CA ASP A 22 -11.50 12.10 8.96
C ASP A 22 -10.41 11.58 7.99
N SER A 23 -9.19 11.42 8.49
CA SER A 23 -8.07 10.83 7.75
C SER A 23 -8.36 9.37 7.36
N ILE A 24 -8.90 8.58 8.30
CA ILE A 24 -9.37 7.20 8.03
C ILE A 24 -10.46 7.21 6.94
N GLU A 25 -11.52 8.02 7.09
CA GLU A 25 -12.62 8.12 6.11
C GLU A 25 -12.08 8.46 4.71
N GLN A 26 -11.16 9.42 4.62
CA GLN A 26 -10.55 9.80 3.37
C GLN A 26 -9.88 8.61 2.69
N VAL A 27 -9.01 7.86 3.39
CA VAL A 27 -8.28 6.75 2.80
C VAL A 27 -9.20 5.57 2.45
N VAL A 28 -10.15 5.21 3.33
CA VAL A 28 -11.04 4.06 3.08
C VAL A 28 -12.04 4.33 1.95
N SER A 29 -12.44 5.60 1.76
CA SER A 29 -13.31 5.99 0.64
C SER A 29 -12.69 5.73 -0.73
N GLU A 30 -11.35 5.74 -0.84
CA GLU A 30 -10.62 5.40 -2.07
C GLU A 30 -10.81 3.93 -2.46
N PHE A 31 -11.09 3.07 -1.48
CA PHE A 31 -11.45 1.66 -1.68
C PHE A 31 -12.95 1.45 -1.86
N GLY A 32 -13.76 2.53 -1.83
CA GLY A 32 -15.22 2.46 -1.85
C GLY A 32 -15.82 1.89 -0.57
N LEU A 33 -15.13 2.08 0.57
CA LEU A 33 -15.59 1.65 1.89
C LEU A 33 -16.04 2.88 2.68
N HIS A 34 -17.01 2.70 3.59
CA HIS A 34 -17.55 3.78 4.40
C HIS A 34 -17.51 3.45 5.89
N ILE A 35 -17.30 4.47 6.73
CA ILE A 35 -17.50 4.33 8.17
C ILE A 35 -18.98 4.07 8.48
N ASP A 36 -19.19 3.23 9.48
CA ASP A 36 -20.48 2.73 9.98
C ASP A 36 -21.14 1.65 9.10
N ASP A 37 -20.61 1.41 7.88
CA ASP A 37 -20.97 0.30 7.00
C ASP A 37 -19.93 -0.84 7.09
N GLU A 38 -18.83 -0.74 6.33
CA GLU A 38 -17.74 -1.72 6.33
C GLU A 38 -16.66 -1.41 7.37
N ILE A 39 -16.57 -0.16 7.83
CA ILE A 39 -15.55 0.28 8.79
C ILE A 39 -16.19 0.61 10.15
N LYS A 40 -15.61 0.12 11.24
CA LYS A 40 -15.95 0.59 12.60
C LYS A 40 -14.75 1.13 13.34
N ILE A 41 -14.98 2.18 14.13
CA ILE A 41 -13.96 2.79 14.97
C ILE A 41 -14.43 2.74 16.41
N TYR A 42 -13.60 2.16 17.27
CA TYR A 42 -13.85 1.93 18.67
C TYR A 42 -13.00 2.86 19.56
N ASP A 43 -13.50 3.05 20.78
CA ASP A 43 -12.77 3.61 21.90
C ASP A 43 -12.55 2.54 22.99
N ALA A 44 -11.95 2.92 24.11
CA ALA A 44 -11.67 2.00 25.22
C ALA A 44 -12.94 1.36 25.82
N ASN A 45 -14.10 2.03 25.73
CA ASN A 45 -15.34 1.54 26.30
C ASN A 45 -16.06 0.56 25.35
N THR A 46 -15.87 0.73 24.05
CA THR A 46 -16.61 0.00 23.00
C THR A 46 -15.79 -1.09 22.33
N VAL A 47 -14.46 -1.10 22.48
CA VAL A 47 -13.57 -2.08 21.82
C VAL A 47 -13.87 -3.53 22.19
N GLY A 48 -14.49 -3.79 23.34
CA GLY A 48 -14.96 -5.13 23.73
C GLY A 48 -16.05 -5.71 22.80
N GLN A 49 -16.68 -4.88 21.97
CA GLN A 49 -17.71 -5.26 21.01
C GLN A 49 -17.16 -5.58 19.61
N ARG A 50 -15.83 -5.59 19.44
CA ARG A 50 -15.16 -5.87 18.16
C ARG A 50 -15.50 -7.26 17.64
N ASP A 51 -15.56 -7.39 16.33
CA ASP A 51 -15.63 -8.69 15.68
C ASP A 51 -14.22 -9.29 15.59
N ARG A 52 -14.00 -10.42 16.26
CA ARG A 52 -12.68 -11.08 16.28
C ARG A 52 -12.28 -11.68 14.93
N ALA A 53 -13.22 -11.84 13.99
CA ALA A 53 -12.95 -12.27 12.63
C ALA A 53 -12.58 -11.11 11.69
N SER A 54 -12.84 -9.86 12.09
CA SER A 54 -12.51 -8.68 11.27
C SER A 54 -11.03 -8.32 11.35
N ALA A 55 -10.52 -7.71 10.27
CA ALA A 55 -9.17 -7.16 10.28
C ALA A 55 -9.13 -5.95 11.23
N PHE A 56 -8.23 -5.96 12.21
CA PHE A 56 -8.23 -5.00 13.30
C PHE A 56 -6.85 -4.40 13.56
N THR A 57 -6.78 -3.11 13.85
CA THR A 57 -5.59 -2.46 14.43
C THR A 57 -6.00 -1.40 15.46
N ALA A 58 -5.13 -1.12 16.42
CA ALA A 58 -5.31 -0.02 17.36
C ALA A 58 -4.16 0.99 17.31
N VAL A 59 -4.47 2.22 17.71
CA VAL A 59 -3.48 3.21 18.13
C VAL A 59 -3.65 3.48 19.61
N TYR A 60 -2.53 3.67 20.31
CA TYR A 60 -2.51 4.01 21.72
C TYR A 60 -1.75 5.32 21.93
N PHE A 61 -2.47 6.40 22.22
CA PHE A 61 -1.87 7.71 22.50
C PHE A 61 -1.30 7.75 23.92
N GLY A 62 0.03 7.78 24.02
CA GLY A 62 0.75 7.73 25.28
C GLY A 62 0.61 9.01 26.11
N SER A 63 0.46 8.81 27.43
CA SER A 63 0.43 9.90 28.42
C SER A 63 0.94 9.45 29.78
N ASN A 64 1.21 10.42 30.65
CA ASN A 64 1.36 10.22 32.07
C ASN A 64 0.33 11.10 32.82
N PRO A 65 -0.63 10.54 33.58
CA PRO A 65 -0.85 9.11 33.81
C PRO A 65 -1.29 8.37 32.54
N GLN A 66 -0.98 7.08 32.49
CA GLN A 66 -1.40 6.17 31.43
C GLN A 66 -2.90 5.85 31.61
N VAL A 67 -3.67 5.89 30.52
CA VAL A 67 -5.11 5.64 30.50
C VAL A 67 -5.44 4.53 29.51
N ASP A 68 -6.60 3.89 29.63
CA ASP A 68 -7.05 2.78 28.76
C ASP A 68 -6.12 1.54 28.74
N SER A 69 -5.21 1.41 29.71
CA SER A 69 -4.24 0.32 29.77
C SER A 69 -4.89 -1.07 29.79
N GLU A 70 -6.06 -1.22 30.40
CA GLU A 70 -6.80 -2.50 30.41
C GLU A 70 -7.35 -2.87 29.02
N ALA A 71 -7.91 -1.90 28.30
CA ALA A 71 -8.39 -2.09 26.93
C ALA A 71 -7.23 -2.43 25.99
N ALA A 72 -6.11 -1.70 26.11
CA ALA A 72 -4.90 -1.97 25.34
C ALA A 72 -4.28 -3.34 25.67
N ARG A 73 -4.30 -3.75 26.95
CA ARG A 73 -3.82 -5.06 27.40
C ARG A 73 -4.64 -6.20 26.79
N SER A 74 -5.96 -6.07 26.80
CA SER A 74 -6.87 -7.04 26.18
C SER A 74 -6.56 -7.26 24.70
N LEU A 75 -6.34 -6.18 23.95
CA LEU A 75 -5.93 -6.26 22.54
C LEU A 75 -4.54 -6.89 22.36
N TYR A 76 -3.58 -6.51 23.21
CA TYR A 76 -2.22 -7.05 23.15
C TYR A 76 -2.20 -8.56 23.38
N ASP A 77 -2.97 -9.05 24.35
CA ASP A 77 -3.07 -10.48 24.68
C ASP A 77 -3.75 -11.26 23.53
N ASP A 78 -4.67 -10.63 22.80
CA ASP A 78 -5.29 -11.16 21.58
C ASP A 78 -4.36 -11.05 20.33
N SER A 79 -3.09 -10.63 20.51
CA SER A 79 -2.12 -10.42 19.42
C SER A 79 -2.58 -9.44 18.33
N VAL A 80 -3.44 -8.50 18.70
CA VAL A 80 -3.88 -7.42 17.80
C VAL A 80 -2.73 -6.41 17.64
N PRO A 81 -2.44 -5.94 16.41
CA PRO A 81 -1.48 -4.86 16.20
C PRO A 81 -1.90 -3.58 16.95
N ILE A 82 -1.01 -3.05 17.77
CA ILE A 82 -1.18 -1.78 18.49
C ILE A 82 0.01 -0.88 18.14
N ILE A 83 -0.26 0.32 17.64
CA ILE A 83 0.74 1.34 17.34
C ILE A 83 0.81 2.30 18.54
N PRO A 84 1.89 2.30 19.35
CA PRO A 84 2.07 3.27 20.40
C PRO A 84 2.40 4.64 19.79
N VAL A 85 1.66 5.68 20.16
CA VAL A 85 1.80 7.03 19.60
C VAL A 85 2.28 7.99 20.68
N VAL A 86 3.31 8.78 20.37
CA VAL A 86 3.84 9.82 21.26
C VAL A 86 4.06 11.14 20.51
N SER A 87 4.12 12.25 21.24
CA SER A 87 4.48 13.56 20.68
C SER A 87 6.00 13.76 20.55
N SER A 88 6.80 13.00 21.29
CA SER A 88 8.25 12.93 21.22
C SER A 88 8.72 11.56 21.70
N PHE A 89 9.72 10.97 21.04
CA PHE A 89 10.30 9.69 21.47
C PHE A 89 10.96 9.76 22.85
N GLU A 90 11.34 10.95 23.32
CA GLU A 90 11.86 11.15 24.69
C GLU A 90 10.83 10.75 25.76
N LEU A 91 9.53 10.88 25.46
CA LEU A 91 8.43 10.57 26.36
C LEU A 91 8.03 9.09 26.33
N PHE A 92 8.55 8.30 25.39
CA PHE A 92 8.09 6.94 25.11
C PHE A 92 8.12 6.03 26.34
N SER A 93 9.24 6.01 27.06
CA SER A 93 9.43 5.15 28.23
C SER A 93 8.49 5.47 29.40
N GLU A 94 8.02 6.72 29.50
CA GLU A 94 7.14 7.19 30.57
C GLU A 94 5.67 7.07 30.18
N HIS A 95 5.34 7.40 28.93
CA HIS A 95 3.97 7.53 28.44
C HIS A 95 3.36 6.23 27.91
N ILE A 96 4.18 5.23 27.60
CA ILE A 96 3.73 3.94 27.05
C ILE A 96 3.73 2.85 28.14
N PRO A 97 2.65 2.08 28.30
CA PRO A 97 2.58 0.95 29.23
C PRO A 97 3.67 -0.08 28.99
N GLU A 98 4.16 -0.68 30.08
CA GLU A 98 5.32 -1.60 30.05
C GLU A 98 5.21 -2.71 28.99
N PHE A 99 4.00 -3.25 28.79
CA PHE A 99 3.76 -4.34 27.84
C PHE A 99 3.78 -3.89 26.37
N LEU A 100 3.65 -2.60 26.08
CA LEU A 100 3.78 -2.04 24.73
C LEU A 100 5.17 -1.49 24.45
N LYS A 101 6.08 -1.42 25.45
CA LYS A 101 7.42 -0.84 25.27
C LYS A 101 8.34 -1.65 24.36
N SER A 102 8.02 -2.93 24.12
CA SER A 102 8.72 -3.77 23.15
C SER A 102 8.31 -3.51 21.69
N ILE A 103 7.26 -2.71 21.47
CA ILE A 103 6.75 -2.36 20.15
C ILE A 103 7.29 -0.99 19.74
N ASN A 104 7.73 -0.84 18.48
CA ASN A 104 8.18 0.45 17.96
C ASN A 104 7.04 1.47 17.96
N GLY A 105 7.32 2.67 18.50
CA GLY A 105 6.37 3.77 18.53
C GLY A 105 6.34 4.59 17.24
N TYR A 106 5.25 5.34 17.07
CA TYR A 106 5.09 6.39 16.09
C TYR A 106 5.14 7.75 16.77
N CYS A 107 5.96 8.68 16.26
CA CYS A 107 6.01 10.05 16.74
C CYS A 107 5.17 10.95 15.83
N LEU A 108 4.22 11.69 16.40
CA LEU A 108 3.44 12.66 15.65
C LEU A 108 4.35 13.77 15.10
N SER A 109 4.16 14.12 13.82
CA SER A 109 4.89 15.20 13.17
C SER A 109 4.03 16.47 13.12
N ARG A 110 4.64 17.62 13.41
CA ARG A 110 3.97 18.93 13.19
C ARG A 110 3.74 19.25 11.72
N GLN A 111 4.47 18.57 10.82
CA GLN A 111 4.32 18.71 9.37
C GLN A 111 3.21 17.81 8.81
N ASP A 112 2.63 16.93 9.63
CA ASP A 112 1.51 16.05 9.27
C ASP A 112 0.32 16.29 10.22
N PRO A 113 -0.33 17.48 10.14
CA PRO A 113 -1.44 17.82 11.01
C PRO A 113 -2.67 16.92 10.78
N GLU A 114 -2.79 16.30 9.61
CA GLU A 114 -3.88 15.39 9.23
C GLU A 114 -3.62 13.92 9.64
N MET A 115 -2.48 13.65 10.29
CA MET A 115 -2.07 12.31 10.75
C MET A 115 -2.04 11.25 9.64
N LYS A 116 -1.77 11.63 8.39
CA LYS A 116 -1.77 10.74 7.24
C LYS A 116 -0.79 9.58 7.39
N GLY A 117 0.40 9.84 7.94
CA GLY A 117 1.40 8.80 8.16
C GLY A 117 0.92 7.74 9.16
N LEU A 118 0.23 8.15 10.22
CA LEU A 118 -0.37 7.25 11.21
C LEU A 118 -1.53 6.46 10.60
N THR A 119 -2.42 7.13 9.86
CA THR A 119 -3.53 6.49 9.15
C THR A 119 -3.01 5.43 8.18
N ASN A 120 -2.01 5.75 7.35
CA ASN A 120 -1.44 4.80 6.41
C ASN A 120 -0.84 3.58 7.13
N LEU A 121 -0.16 3.78 8.26
CA LEU A 121 0.34 2.66 9.08
C LEU A 121 -0.80 1.80 9.63
N MET A 122 -1.91 2.40 10.08
CA MET A 122 -3.11 1.65 10.47
C MET A 122 -3.67 0.82 9.31
N MET A 123 -3.74 1.41 8.10
CA MET A 123 -4.21 0.69 6.91
C MET A 123 -3.27 -0.44 6.47
N GLU A 124 -1.97 -0.32 6.74
CA GLU A 124 -0.99 -1.39 6.52
C GLU A 124 -1.23 -2.56 7.48
N CYS A 125 -1.46 -2.26 8.77
CA CYS A 125 -1.77 -3.28 9.79
C CYS A 125 -3.08 -4.04 9.49
N THR A 126 -4.10 -3.38 8.94
CA THR A 126 -5.35 -4.04 8.54
C THR A 126 -5.26 -4.75 7.18
N GLY A 127 -4.19 -4.50 6.42
CA GLY A 127 -3.96 -5.06 5.09
C GLY A 127 -4.72 -4.36 3.95
N LEU A 128 -5.29 -3.17 4.20
CA LEU A 128 -5.83 -2.29 3.17
C LEU A 128 -4.71 -1.73 2.28
N LEU A 129 -3.62 -1.27 2.91
CA LEU A 129 -2.38 -0.91 2.23
C LEU A 129 -1.34 -2.05 2.35
N ARG A 130 -0.35 -2.03 1.44
CA ARG A 130 0.77 -2.99 1.48
C ARG A 130 1.78 -2.53 2.52
N GLU A 131 2.41 -3.44 3.25
CA GLU A 131 3.51 -3.09 4.15
C GLU A 131 4.77 -2.70 3.37
N GLN A 132 5.01 -3.31 2.20
CA GLN A 132 6.11 -2.92 1.33
C GLN A 132 5.79 -1.61 0.62
N ARG A 133 6.36 -0.51 1.11
CA ARG A 133 6.19 0.84 0.58
C ARG A 133 7.12 1.09 -0.61
N ARG A 134 6.78 0.59 -1.80
CA ARG A 134 7.69 0.62 -2.97
C ARG A 134 7.51 1.88 -3.81
N VAL A 135 8.59 2.59 -4.08
CA VAL A 135 8.58 3.82 -4.90
C VAL A 135 9.57 3.67 -6.05
N PHE A 136 9.12 4.01 -7.25
CA PHE A 136 10.00 4.12 -8.40
C PHE A 136 10.32 5.59 -8.61
N VAL A 137 11.58 6.00 -8.54
CA VAL A 137 12.01 7.36 -8.90
C VAL A 137 12.65 7.31 -10.27
N SER A 138 12.01 8.00 -11.23
CA SER A 138 12.53 8.16 -12.57
C SER A 138 13.07 9.56 -12.79
N TYR A 139 14.28 9.64 -13.34
CA TYR A 139 14.98 10.91 -13.43
C TYR A 139 16.08 10.93 -14.49
N ARG A 140 16.47 12.14 -14.89
CA ARG A 140 17.59 12.35 -15.79
C ARG A 140 18.86 12.58 -14.98
N ARG A 141 19.81 11.64 -15.03
CA ARG A 141 21.09 11.76 -14.31
C ARG A 141 21.86 13.07 -14.53
N THR A 142 21.77 13.64 -15.73
CA THR A 142 22.48 14.87 -16.07
C THR A 142 21.79 16.13 -15.59
N GLU A 143 20.52 16.06 -15.17
CA GLU A 143 19.69 17.23 -14.85
C GLU A 143 19.09 17.20 -13.44
N SER A 144 19.05 16.05 -12.77
CA SER A 144 18.34 15.93 -11.48
C SER A 144 18.91 14.85 -10.55
N ARG A 145 20.19 14.52 -10.67
CA ARG A 145 20.81 13.43 -9.88
C ARG A 145 20.83 13.75 -8.39
N ASP A 146 21.16 14.97 -8.00
CA ASP A 146 21.34 15.33 -6.60
C ASP A 146 19.97 15.39 -5.89
N ALA A 147 18.94 15.92 -6.56
CA ALA A 147 17.55 15.81 -6.13
C ALA A 147 17.08 14.35 -6.01
N ALA A 148 17.41 13.47 -6.96
CA ALA A 148 16.99 12.06 -6.93
C ALA A 148 17.61 11.30 -5.74
N LEU A 149 18.90 11.54 -5.46
CA LEU A 149 19.59 10.95 -4.30
C LEU A 149 19.02 11.48 -2.99
N GLN A 150 18.71 12.77 -2.90
CA GLN A 150 18.05 13.35 -1.73
C GLN A 150 16.66 12.74 -1.50
N ILE A 151 15.82 12.67 -2.53
CA ILE A 151 14.49 12.05 -2.43
C ILE A 151 14.61 10.59 -1.99
N HIS A 152 15.57 9.85 -2.54
CA HIS A 152 15.86 8.49 -2.10
C HIS A 152 16.14 8.45 -0.59
N ASP A 153 17.09 9.24 -0.09
CA ASP A 153 17.49 9.20 1.32
C ASP A 153 16.35 9.60 2.27
N VAL A 154 15.58 10.64 1.91
CA VAL A 154 14.42 11.09 2.68
C VAL A 154 13.32 10.03 2.74
N LEU A 155 13.06 9.35 1.62
CA LEU A 155 12.05 8.30 1.55
C LEU A 155 12.50 7.02 2.26
N ILE A 156 13.76 6.61 2.13
CA ILE A 156 14.32 5.49 2.90
C ILE A 156 14.17 5.76 4.41
N ALA A 157 14.46 6.99 4.86
CA ALA A 157 14.31 7.37 6.28
C ALA A 157 12.85 7.28 6.77
N LYS A 158 11.87 7.31 5.86
CA LYS A 158 10.43 7.14 6.13
C LYS A 158 9.92 5.72 5.85
N GLY A 159 10.83 4.76 5.65
CA GLY A 159 10.50 3.34 5.51
C GLY A 159 10.06 2.92 4.10
N PHE A 160 10.31 3.75 3.08
CA PHE A 160 10.08 3.36 1.69
C PHE A 160 11.22 2.46 1.17
N ASP A 161 10.88 1.56 0.24
CA ASP A 161 11.80 0.82 -0.62
C ASP A 161 11.88 1.58 -1.96
N VAL A 162 12.95 2.34 -2.16
CA VAL A 162 13.10 3.25 -3.30
C VAL A 162 13.98 2.63 -4.37
N PHE A 163 13.48 2.59 -5.59
CA PHE A 163 14.23 2.16 -6.76
C PHE A 163 14.57 3.36 -7.64
N LEU A 164 15.87 3.54 -7.93
CA LEU A 164 16.41 4.53 -8.85
C LEU A 164 16.70 3.88 -10.21
N ASP A 165 15.92 4.25 -11.22
CA ASP A 165 15.89 3.66 -12.57
C ASP A 165 17.24 3.36 -13.22
N THR A 166 18.22 4.21 -12.97
CA THR A 166 19.54 4.10 -13.57
C THR A 166 20.60 3.53 -12.63
N HIS A 167 20.42 3.56 -11.31
CA HIS A 167 21.49 3.15 -10.38
C HIS A 167 21.38 1.68 -9.95
N ASP A 168 20.18 1.12 -9.93
CA ASP A 168 19.92 -0.16 -9.27
C ASP A 168 19.92 -1.38 -10.22
N ILE A 169 20.04 -1.16 -11.54
CA ILE A 169 20.10 -2.25 -12.52
C ILE A 169 21.53 -2.75 -12.67
N ARG A 170 21.75 -4.03 -12.36
CA ARG A 170 23.07 -4.68 -12.40
C ARG A 170 23.63 -4.75 -13.83
N PRO A 171 24.95 -4.54 -14.02
CA PRO A 171 25.61 -4.84 -15.28
C PRO A 171 25.36 -6.29 -15.72
N GLY A 172 24.93 -6.46 -16.98
CA GLY A 172 24.62 -7.78 -17.54
C GLY A 172 23.14 -8.19 -17.46
N GLU A 173 22.28 -7.41 -16.80
CA GLU A 173 20.84 -7.64 -16.86
C GLU A 173 20.18 -6.96 -18.08
N PRO A 174 19.16 -7.59 -18.70
CA PRO A 174 18.29 -6.91 -19.65
C PRO A 174 17.62 -5.70 -18.98
N PHE A 175 18.13 -4.50 -19.28
CA PHE A 175 17.74 -3.26 -18.63
C PHE A 175 16.23 -3.04 -18.63
N GLN A 176 15.60 -3.14 -19.81
CA GLN A 176 14.17 -2.92 -19.94
C GLN A 176 13.35 -3.88 -19.08
N ASP A 177 13.66 -5.18 -19.09
CA ASP A 177 12.86 -6.15 -18.35
C ASP A 177 12.99 -5.99 -16.83
N ALA A 178 14.18 -5.67 -16.33
CA ALA A 178 14.40 -5.39 -14.91
C ALA A 178 13.58 -4.19 -14.45
N LEU A 179 13.60 -3.16 -15.28
CA LEU A 179 12.93 -1.88 -15.07
C LEU A 179 11.41 -2.03 -15.07
N TRP A 180 10.86 -2.81 -16.00
CA TRP A 180 9.43 -3.11 -16.05
C TRP A 180 8.94 -3.89 -14.85
N HIS A 181 9.71 -4.89 -14.44
CA HIS A 181 9.40 -5.67 -13.25
C HIS A 181 9.41 -4.80 -11.98
N LYS A 182 10.37 -3.88 -11.86
CA LYS A 182 10.41 -2.94 -10.75
C LYS A 182 9.23 -1.97 -10.78
N LEU A 183 8.94 -1.38 -11.94
CA LEU A 183 7.79 -0.48 -12.10
C LEU A 183 6.48 -1.16 -11.72
N CYS A 184 6.22 -2.39 -12.19
CA CYS A 184 4.94 -3.08 -11.92
C CYS A 184 4.74 -3.45 -10.44
N ASP A 185 5.83 -3.49 -9.68
CA ASP A 185 5.83 -3.82 -8.26
C ASP A 185 5.79 -2.59 -7.35
N SER A 186 6.14 -1.41 -7.87
CA SER A 186 6.06 -0.12 -7.18
C SER A 186 4.62 0.31 -6.94
N ASP A 187 4.39 0.99 -5.81
CA ASP A 187 3.09 1.59 -5.48
C ASP A 187 2.92 2.93 -6.20
N VAL A 188 3.99 3.73 -6.31
CA VAL A 188 3.95 5.07 -6.96
C VAL A 188 5.18 5.26 -7.85
N LEU A 189 4.99 5.96 -8.96
CA LEU A 189 6.06 6.49 -9.81
C LEU A 189 6.28 7.98 -9.50
N VAL A 190 7.45 8.34 -8.97
CA VAL A 190 7.92 9.72 -8.87
C VAL A 190 8.71 10.06 -10.12
N MET A 191 8.30 11.12 -10.81
CA MET A 191 8.92 11.57 -12.04
C MET A 191 9.56 12.94 -11.83
N LEU A 192 10.89 13.02 -11.95
CA LEU A 192 11.63 14.28 -11.95
C LEU A 192 11.65 14.84 -13.37
N ASP A 193 10.63 15.63 -13.69
CA ASP A 193 10.31 16.16 -15.02
C ASP A 193 11.19 17.38 -15.34
N THR A 194 12.37 17.06 -15.86
CA THR A 194 13.41 17.98 -16.32
C THR A 194 13.27 18.28 -17.81
N PRO A 195 13.86 19.37 -18.33
CA PRO A 195 13.69 19.79 -19.73
C PRO A 195 13.97 18.71 -20.76
N THR A 196 15.00 17.88 -20.56
CA THR A 196 15.37 16.79 -21.49
C THR A 196 14.94 15.40 -21.01
N TYR A 197 14.02 15.33 -20.04
CA TYR A 197 13.52 14.06 -19.49
C TYR A 197 13.01 13.13 -20.59
N PHE A 198 12.15 13.67 -21.48
CA PHE A 198 11.54 12.94 -22.58
C PHE A 198 12.45 12.69 -23.80
N ASP A 199 13.66 13.26 -23.81
CA ASP A 199 14.63 13.05 -24.90
C ASP A 199 15.40 11.73 -24.75
N SER A 200 15.33 11.09 -23.59
CA SER A 200 15.95 9.79 -23.37
C SER A 200 15.09 8.65 -23.92
N LYS A 201 15.70 7.45 -24.03
CA LYS A 201 15.00 6.21 -24.43
C LYS A 201 13.91 5.81 -23.41
N TRP A 202 13.88 6.45 -22.24
CA TRP A 202 12.79 6.42 -21.28
C TRP A 202 11.66 7.31 -21.85
N THR A 203 10.63 6.65 -22.37
CA THR A 203 9.68 7.23 -23.33
C THR A 203 8.29 7.37 -22.73
N ARG A 204 7.41 8.05 -23.47
CA ARG A 204 5.94 7.95 -23.38
C ARG A 204 5.43 6.52 -23.07
N GLN A 205 6.19 5.48 -23.43
CA GLN A 205 5.86 4.10 -23.14
C GLN A 205 5.86 3.77 -21.64
N GLU A 206 6.76 4.30 -20.82
CA GLU A 206 6.82 3.93 -19.39
C GLU A 206 5.72 4.60 -18.59
N ILE A 207 5.47 5.86 -18.88
CA ILE A 207 4.29 6.56 -18.36
C ILE A 207 3.03 5.83 -18.83
N GLY A 208 2.93 5.51 -20.13
CA GLY A 208 1.80 4.77 -20.67
C GLY A 208 1.60 3.41 -19.98
N ARG A 209 2.68 2.70 -19.63
CA ARG A 209 2.62 1.40 -18.94
C ARG A 209 2.30 1.53 -17.45
N ALA A 210 2.85 2.54 -16.75
CA ALA A 210 2.48 2.86 -15.38
C ALA A 210 0.97 3.14 -15.30
N LEU A 211 0.46 4.02 -16.18
CA LEU A 211 -0.96 4.34 -16.29
C LEU A 211 -1.80 3.10 -16.66
N ALA A 212 -1.37 2.28 -17.62
CA ALA A 212 -2.07 1.05 -17.98
C ALA A 212 -2.12 0.04 -16.81
N LYS A 213 -1.16 0.12 -15.89
CA LYS A 213 -1.11 -0.65 -14.65
C LYS A 213 -1.86 -0.02 -13.49
N GLY A 214 -2.45 1.16 -13.67
CA GLY A 214 -3.09 1.93 -12.60
C GLY A 214 -2.10 2.49 -11.57
N ILE A 215 -0.79 2.44 -11.84
CA ILE A 215 0.23 3.06 -10.99
C ILE A 215 0.13 4.56 -11.18
N HIS A 216 -0.14 5.26 -10.08
CA HIS A 216 -0.24 6.72 -10.11
C HIS A 216 1.15 7.35 -10.17
N VAL A 217 1.18 8.54 -10.78
CA VAL A 217 2.42 9.30 -11.04
C VAL A 217 2.39 10.58 -10.22
N LEU A 218 3.44 10.79 -9.42
CA LEU A 218 3.77 12.08 -8.81
C LEU A 218 4.82 12.76 -9.69
N ARG A 219 4.46 13.88 -10.31
CA ARG A 219 5.37 14.66 -11.14
C ARG A 219 5.98 15.79 -10.32
N VAL A 220 7.30 15.93 -10.39
CA VAL A 220 8.04 17.06 -9.84
C VAL A 220 8.65 17.81 -11.02
N VAL A 221 8.11 18.99 -11.31
CA VAL A 221 8.46 19.79 -12.50
C VAL A 221 9.59 20.73 -12.18
N TRP A 222 10.64 20.69 -12.99
CA TRP A 222 11.75 21.64 -12.88
C TRP A 222 11.36 23.07 -13.23
N PRO A 223 12.06 24.09 -12.69
CA PRO A 223 11.80 25.49 -13.00
C PRO A 223 11.95 25.81 -14.49
N ASN A 224 11.26 26.86 -14.94
CA ASN A 224 11.35 27.42 -16.31
C ASN A 224 11.06 26.44 -17.47
N TYR A 225 10.39 25.33 -17.19
CA TYR A 225 10.03 24.33 -18.17
C TYR A 225 8.51 24.21 -18.26
N GLN A 226 7.97 24.12 -19.49
CA GLN A 226 6.56 23.82 -19.71
C GLN A 226 6.37 22.32 -19.92
N PRO A 227 5.70 21.63 -18.98
CA PRO A 227 5.56 20.20 -19.03
C PRO A 227 4.69 19.73 -20.19
N SER A 228 4.96 18.50 -20.65
CA SER A 228 4.18 17.87 -21.70
C SER A 228 2.72 17.62 -21.28
N LYS A 229 1.77 17.98 -22.15
CA LYS A 229 0.32 17.71 -21.97
C LYS A 229 -0.01 16.24 -21.73
N MET A 230 0.87 15.33 -22.13
CA MET A 230 0.71 13.88 -21.93
C MET A 230 0.63 13.46 -20.46
N THR A 231 0.96 14.36 -19.54
CA THR A 231 1.00 14.11 -18.10
C THR A 231 0.07 15.03 -17.31
N GLU A 232 -0.93 15.64 -17.95
CA GLU A 232 -1.92 16.52 -17.30
C GLU A 232 -2.74 15.83 -16.20
N LEU A 233 -2.90 14.50 -16.27
CA LEU A 233 -3.62 13.71 -15.26
C LEU A 233 -2.78 13.32 -14.05
N ALA A 234 -1.47 13.61 -14.06
CA ALA A 234 -0.59 13.31 -12.95
C ALA A 234 -0.70 14.39 -11.88
N GLU A 235 -0.66 13.97 -10.61
CA GLU A 235 -0.50 14.92 -9.53
C GLU A 235 0.88 15.56 -9.63
N THR A 236 0.93 16.89 -9.50
CA THR A 236 2.12 17.65 -9.84
C THR A 236 2.53 18.58 -8.70
N VAL A 237 3.84 18.62 -8.44
CA VAL A 237 4.55 19.66 -7.70
C VAL A 237 5.37 20.45 -8.70
N TYR A 238 5.20 21.77 -8.71
CA TYR A 238 6.01 22.67 -9.54
C TYR A 238 7.09 23.27 -8.67
N LEU A 239 8.35 23.14 -9.09
CA LEU A 239 9.47 23.79 -8.44
C LEU A 239 9.70 25.17 -9.06
N GLU A 240 9.99 26.14 -8.20
CA GLU A 240 10.54 27.44 -8.55
C GLU A 240 12.07 27.41 -8.46
N GLU A 241 12.75 28.43 -9.01
CA GLU A 241 14.23 28.49 -8.97
C GLU A 241 14.77 28.43 -7.53
N ASP A 242 14.10 29.11 -6.60
CA ASP A 242 14.47 29.17 -5.18
C ASP A 242 14.19 27.85 -4.42
N ASP A 243 13.48 26.90 -5.04
CA ASP A 243 13.26 25.57 -4.47
C ASP A 243 14.47 24.63 -4.68
N LEU A 244 15.45 25.05 -5.48
CA LEU A 244 16.64 24.28 -5.82
C LEU A 244 17.90 24.96 -5.26
N GLU A 245 18.74 24.19 -4.54
CA GLU A 245 20.05 24.70 -4.08
C GLU A 245 21.04 24.88 -5.24
N ASN A 246 20.84 24.13 -6.34
CA ASN A 246 21.52 24.31 -7.63
C ASN A 246 20.69 23.65 -8.75
N ASP A 247 21.09 23.83 -10.02
CA ASP A 247 20.34 23.38 -11.21
C ASP A 247 19.91 21.89 -11.21
N ILE A 248 20.63 21.01 -10.51
CA ILE A 248 20.36 19.56 -10.46
C ILE A 248 19.79 19.07 -9.11
N GLY A 249 19.44 20.01 -8.23
CA GLY A 249 19.11 19.79 -6.82
C GLY A 249 20.35 19.81 -5.91
N PRO A 250 20.24 19.74 -4.58
CA PRO A 250 19.07 19.33 -3.79
C PRO A 250 17.86 20.26 -3.88
N ILE A 251 16.68 19.70 -3.60
CA ILE A 251 15.43 20.44 -3.38
C ILE A 251 15.40 20.91 -1.93
N ILE A 252 14.94 22.14 -1.67
CA ILE A 252 14.85 22.65 -0.30
C ILE A 252 13.94 21.77 0.58
N SER A 253 14.18 21.78 1.89
CA SER A 253 13.46 20.91 2.84
C SER A 253 11.94 21.08 2.77
N GLU A 254 11.45 22.32 2.66
CA GLU A 254 10.01 22.61 2.63
C GLU A 254 9.31 21.92 1.45
N ARG A 255 9.85 22.05 0.23
CA ARG A 255 9.30 21.36 -0.95
C ARG A 255 9.49 19.86 -0.90
N THR A 256 10.61 19.39 -0.33
CA THR A 256 10.84 17.96 -0.15
C THR A 256 9.77 17.34 0.77
N ASP A 257 9.42 18.02 1.86
CA ASP A 257 8.37 17.58 2.79
C ASP A 257 6.97 17.57 2.12
N GLU A 258 6.69 18.54 1.25
CA GLU A 258 5.47 18.55 0.43
C GLU A 258 5.42 17.35 -0.53
N ILE A 259 6.52 17.06 -1.24
CA ILE A 259 6.63 15.92 -2.17
C ILE A 259 6.34 14.62 -1.44
N VAL A 260 6.94 14.41 -0.26
CA VAL A 260 6.70 13.23 0.57
C VAL A 260 5.24 13.14 1.01
N THR A 261 4.64 14.25 1.45
CA THR A 261 3.24 14.27 1.90
C THR A 261 2.28 13.92 0.77
N LYS A 262 2.53 14.45 -0.43
CA LYS A 262 1.76 14.08 -1.63
C LYS A 262 1.99 12.63 -2.02
N LEU A 263 3.22 12.12 -1.93
CA LEU A 263 3.54 10.72 -2.23
C LEU A 263 2.71 9.75 -1.38
N GLU A 264 2.60 9.99 -0.06
CA GLU A 264 1.79 9.18 0.85
C GLU A 264 0.30 9.16 0.45
N SER A 265 -0.24 10.31 0.05
CA SER A 265 -1.62 10.44 -0.45
C SER A 265 -1.85 9.79 -1.82
N ILE A 266 -0.86 9.85 -2.72
CA ILE A 266 -0.94 9.19 -4.03
C ILE A 266 -0.86 7.68 -3.88
N ARG A 267 -0.07 7.22 -2.92
CA ARG A 267 0.17 5.80 -2.68
C ARG A 267 -1.10 5.05 -2.33
N SER A 268 -1.93 5.59 -1.44
CA SER A 268 -3.21 4.97 -1.08
C SER A 268 -4.12 4.82 -2.30
N ARG A 269 -4.29 5.89 -3.07
CA ARG A 269 -5.10 5.89 -4.31
C ARG A 269 -4.58 4.93 -5.36
N SER A 270 -3.26 4.88 -5.53
CA SER A 270 -2.63 3.98 -6.50
C SER A 270 -2.89 2.51 -6.15
N ILE A 271 -2.77 2.15 -4.86
CA ILE A 271 -3.08 0.79 -4.39
C ILE A 271 -4.57 0.49 -4.54
N ALA A 272 -5.44 1.43 -4.15
CA ALA A 272 -6.89 1.27 -4.23
C ALA A 272 -7.36 1.09 -5.68
N ALA A 273 -6.92 1.94 -6.61
CA ALA A 273 -7.25 1.85 -8.03
C ALA A 273 -6.83 0.51 -8.64
N ARG A 274 -5.63 0.02 -8.28
CA ARG A 274 -5.13 -1.27 -8.73
C ARG A 274 -5.90 -2.44 -8.15
N TYR A 275 -6.23 -2.37 -6.87
CA TYR A 275 -7.08 -3.36 -6.22
C TYR A 275 -8.44 -3.43 -6.91
N MET A 276 -9.13 -2.29 -7.09
CA MET A 276 -10.42 -2.20 -7.78
C MET A 276 -10.36 -2.72 -9.22
N SER A 277 -9.26 -2.46 -9.94
CA SER A 277 -9.04 -3.01 -11.29
C SER A 277 -8.97 -4.54 -11.28
N ILE A 278 -8.21 -5.14 -10.36
CA ILE A 278 -8.10 -6.60 -10.24
C ILE A 278 -9.45 -7.21 -9.85
N THR A 279 -10.14 -6.65 -8.85
CA THR A 279 -11.41 -7.19 -8.36
C THR A 279 -12.55 -7.01 -9.36
N GLY A 280 -12.62 -5.87 -10.05
CA GLY A 280 -13.58 -5.63 -11.12
C GLY A 280 -13.39 -6.58 -12.31
N ARG A 281 -12.13 -6.84 -12.69
CA ARG A 281 -11.81 -7.85 -13.70
C ARG A 281 -12.16 -9.26 -13.23
N LEU A 282 -11.86 -9.60 -11.97
CA LEU A 282 -12.16 -10.91 -11.41
C LEU A 282 -13.67 -11.17 -11.45
N ARG A 283 -14.48 -10.22 -10.97
CA ARG A 283 -15.94 -10.29 -11.05
C ARG A 283 -16.40 -10.56 -12.48
N SER A 284 -15.90 -9.79 -13.44
CA SER A 284 -16.26 -9.94 -14.85
C SER A 284 -15.92 -11.32 -15.41
N GLU A 285 -14.74 -11.86 -15.06
CA GLU A 285 -14.29 -13.19 -15.53
C GLU A 285 -15.06 -14.34 -14.86
N VAL A 286 -15.40 -14.21 -13.57
CA VAL A 286 -16.23 -15.16 -12.80
C VAL A 286 -17.66 -15.21 -13.38
N GLU A 287 -18.29 -14.06 -13.56
CA GLU A 287 -19.65 -13.96 -14.11
C GLU A 287 -19.70 -14.46 -15.57
N ARG A 288 -18.63 -14.25 -16.36
CA ARG A 288 -18.53 -14.73 -17.75
C ARG A 288 -18.66 -16.24 -17.87
N ILE A 289 -18.18 -16.99 -16.89
CA ILE A 289 -18.29 -18.46 -16.87
C ILE A 289 -19.56 -18.95 -16.16
N GLY A 290 -20.46 -18.05 -15.76
CA GLY A 290 -21.69 -18.38 -15.04
C GLY A 290 -21.51 -18.69 -13.55
N ALA A 291 -20.30 -18.50 -13.01
CA ALA A 291 -20.03 -18.59 -11.58
C ALA A 291 -20.51 -17.31 -10.85
N ASN A 292 -20.70 -17.40 -9.53
CA ASN A 292 -21.23 -16.30 -8.73
C ASN A 292 -20.13 -15.58 -7.93
N TYR A 293 -20.13 -14.25 -7.99
CA TYR A 293 -19.32 -13.39 -7.12
C TYR A 293 -20.13 -13.03 -5.88
N GLU A 294 -19.77 -13.57 -4.71
CA GLU A 294 -20.59 -13.42 -3.49
C GLU A 294 -20.30 -12.12 -2.72
N GLY A 295 -19.04 -11.66 -2.71
CA GLY A 295 -18.66 -10.45 -1.98
C GLY A 295 -17.22 -10.42 -1.51
N VAL A 296 -16.86 -9.35 -0.79
CA VAL A 296 -15.55 -9.14 -0.16
C VAL A 296 -15.70 -9.33 1.35
N GLY A 297 -14.80 -10.11 1.95
CA GLY A 297 -14.68 -10.35 3.39
C GLY A 297 -13.40 -9.76 3.96
N ALA A 298 -13.06 -10.17 5.20
CA ALA A 298 -11.87 -9.72 5.90
C ALA A 298 -10.58 -9.93 5.09
N HIS A 299 -9.58 -9.08 5.32
CA HIS A 299 -8.28 -9.13 4.63
C HIS A 299 -8.37 -9.09 3.09
N ARG A 300 -9.44 -8.51 2.53
CA ARG A 300 -9.69 -8.45 1.07
C ARG A 300 -9.94 -9.81 0.42
N ALA A 301 -10.31 -10.83 1.19
CA ALA A 301 -10.68 -12.13 0.64
C ALA A 301 -12.02 -12.03 -0.09
N ILE A 302 -12.09 -12.48 -1.33
CA ILE A 302 -13.29 -12.48 -2.16
C ILE A 302 -13.87 -13.88 -2.17
N ALA A 303 -15.12 -14.00 -1.77
CA ALA A 303 -15.87 -15.24 -1.90
C ALA A 303 -16.44 -15.37 -3.31
N ILE A 304 -16.07 -16.45 -4.01
CA ILE A 304 -16.70 -16.83 -5.28
C ILE A 304 -17.28 -18.23 -5.15
N ARG A 305 -18.35 -18.50 -5.88
CA ARG A 305 -18.97 -19.81 -5.96
C ARG A 305 -18.98 -20.30 -7.40
N LEU A 306 -18.35 -21.44 -7.63
CA LEU A 306 -18.29 -22.07 -8.94
C LEU A 306 -19.62 -22.74 -9.31
N LEU A 307 -19.76 -23.15 -10.57
CA LEU A 307 -20.96 -23.81 -11.10
C LEU A 307 -21.29 -25.15 -10.41
N ASP A 308 -20.30 -25.79 -9.81
CA ASP A 308 -20.46 -27.03 -9.03
C ASP A 308 -20.68 -26.76 -7.53
N GLU A 309 -21.05 -25.53 -7.18
CA GLU A 309 -21.32 -25.03 -5.82
C GLU A 309 -20.09 -24.94 -4.89
N ARG A 310 -18.87 -25.28 -5.37
CA ARG A 310 -17.66 -25.08 -4.56
C ARG A 310 -17.41 -23.60 -4.29
N LYS A 311 -17.11 -23.29 -3.03
CA LYS A 311 -16.82 -21.92 -2.57
C LYS A 311 -15.32 -21.70 -2.44
N LEU A 312 -14.78 -20.81 -3.26
CA LEU A 312 -13.37 -20.43 -3.23
C LEU A 312 -13.19 -19.08 -2.55
N TRP A 313 -12.11 -18.96 -1.78
CA TRP A 313 -11.63 -17.69 -1.23
C TRP A 313 -10.45 -17.19 -2.08
N VAL A 314 -10.67 -16.06 -2.74
CA VAL A 314 -9.72 -15.45 -3.66
C VAL A 314 -9.11 -14.20 -3.04
N TYR A 315 -7.78 -14.09 -3.04
CA TYR A 315 -7.01 -13.02 -2.41
C TYR A 315 -6.32 -12.20 -3.50
N PRO A 316 -6.86 -11.03 -3.88
CA PRO A 316 -6.23 -10.14 -4.84
C PRO A 316 -4.96 -9.54 -4.27
N VAL A 317 -3.85 -9.69 -4.99
CA VAL A 317 -2.55 -9.15 -4.62
C VAL A 317 -2.17 -8.02 -5.57
N VAL A 318 -1.98 -6.85 -4.98
CA VAL A 318 -1.45 -5.66 -5.65
C VAL A 318 0.07 -5.78 -5.65
N GLY A 319 0.68 -5.81 -6.84
CA GLY A 319 2.13 -5.87 -7.02
C GLY A 319 2.59 -7.27 -7.39
N VAL A 320 3.86 -7.56 -7.17
CA VAL A 320 4.45 -8.85 -7.53
C VAL A 320 4.37 -9.81 -6.33
N PRO A 321 3.70 -10.97 -6.45
CA PRO A 321 3.65 -11.94 -5.36
C PRO A 321 5.02 -12.51 -5.01
N THR A 322 5.23 -12.79 -3.72
CA THR A 322 6.42 -13.46 -3.17
C THR A 322 6.01 -14.70 -2.37
N ALA A 323 6.98 -15.55 -2.01
CA ALA A 323 6.73 -16.68 -1.11
C ALA A 323 6.12 -16.24 0.25
N GLU A 324 6.53 -15.08 0.75
CA GLU A 324 5.95 -14.47 1.96
C GLU A 324 4.48 -14.09 1.75
N THR A 325 4.12 -13.58 0.57
CA THR A 325 2.71 -13.30 0.22
C THR A 325 1.87 -14.58 0.26
N LEU A 326 2.37 -15.68 -0.33
CA LEU A 326 1.68 -16.97 -0.29
C LEU A 326 1.55 -17.45 1.16
N ASN A 327 2.61 -17.37 1.97
CA ASN A 327 2.53 -17.80 3.36
C ASN A 327 1.53 -16.96 4.18
N LYS A 328 1.53 -15.64 4.00
CA LYS A 328 0.57 -14.74 4.66
C LYS A 328 -0.87 -15.11 4.33
N ILE A 329 -1.17 -15.37 3.06
CA ILE A 329 -2.51 -15.82 2.63
C ILE A 329 -2.86 -17.18 3.23
N ALA A 330 -1.92 -18.13 3.24
CA ALA A 330 -2.15 -19.45 3.84
C ALA A 330 -2.53 -19.36 5.32
N VAL A 331 -1.88 -18.47 6.08
CA VAL A 331 -2.20 -18.22 7.49
C VAL A 331 -3.53 -17.49 7.64
N GLN A 332 -3.78 -16.43 6.86
CA GLN A 332 -5.03 -15.67 6.90
C GLN A 332 -6.25 -16.49 6.46
N ALA A 333 -6.08 -17.48 5.60
CA ALA A 333 -7.16 -18.35 5.17
C ALA A 333 -7.59 -19.35 6.24
N GLN A 334 -6.77 -19.62 7.26
CA GLN A 334 -7.14 -20.55 8.35
C GLN A 334 -8.34 -20.06 9.17
N SER A 335 -8.57 -18.74 9.23
CA SER A 335 -9.75 -18.16 9.90
C SER A 335 -11.01 -18.27 9.03
N ASN A 336 -10.86 -18.44 7.73
CA ASN A 336 -11.95 -18.65 6.78
C ASN A 336 -12.21 -20.15 6.66
N TYR A 337 -13.11 -20.70 7.50
CA TYR A 337 -13.51 -22.11 7.56
C TYR A 337 -13.97 -22.72 6.21
N SER A 338 -13.07 -22.90 5.27
CA SER A 338 -13.28 -23.54 3.97
C SER A 338 -12.32 -24.71 3.81
N GLU A 339 -12.80 -25.79 3.21
CA GLU A 339 -11.98 -26.96 2.87
C GLU A 339 -11.15 -26.72 1.60
N GLU A 340 -11.49 -25.68 0.83
CA GLU A 340 -10.82 -25.33 -0.43
C GLU A 340 -9.52 -24.57 -0.22
N VAL A 341 -8.54 -24.83 -1.09
CA VAL A 341 -7.26 -24.14 -1.08
C VAL A 341 -7.47 -22.66 -1.45
N PRO A 342 -6.96 -21.70 -0.65
CA PRO A 342 -7.09 -20.28 -0.96
C PRO A 342 -6.37 -19.94 -2.27
N VAL A 343 -6.96 -19.02 -3.03
CA VAL A 343 -6.48 -18.65 -4.37
C VAL A 343 -5.86 -17.26 -4.34
N LEU A 344 -4.58 -17.14 -4.65
CA LEU A 344 -3.91 -15.84 -4.81
C LEU A 344 -4.14 -15.36 -6.25
N VAL A 345 -4.77 -14.20 -6.44
CA VAL A 345 -4.96 -13.59 -7.76
C VAL A 345 -4.09 -12.37 -7.94
N TYR A 346 -3.37 -12.28 -9.06
CA TYR A 346 -2.48 -11.16 -9.36
C TYR A 346 -2.48 -10.78 -10.85
N ASP A 347 -2.06 -9.55 -11.13
CA ASP A 347 -1.88 -9.07 -12.50
C ASP A 347 -0.44 -9.30 -12.99
N ALA A 348 -0.27 -10.29 -13.87
CA ALA A 348 1.02 -10.72 -14.40
C ALA A 348 1.64 -9.78 -15.45
N LEU A 349 0.91 -8.76 -15.94
CA LEU A 349 1.45 -7.85 -16.96
C LEU A 349 2.74 -7.17 -16.45
N GLY A 350 3.80 -7.12 -17.26
CA GLY A 350 5.08 -6.50 -16.86
C GLY A 350 5.95 -7.29 -15.89
N ILE A 351 5.48 -8.44 -15.36
CA ILE A 351 6.32 -9.34 -14.56
C ILE A 351 7.30 -10.08 -15.48
N ARG A 352 8.58 -10.09 -15.11
CA ARG A 352 9.65 -10.82 -15.82
C ARG A 352 9.36 -12.31 -15.95
N ASP A 353 9.79 -12.90 -17.06
CA ASP A 353 9.65 -14.35 -17.30
C ASP A 353 10.33 -15.21 -16.23
N THR A 354 11.51 -14.79 -15.76
CA THR A 354 12.22 -15.49 -14.67
C THR A 354 11.39 -15.53 -13.38
N TRP A 355 10.71 -14.43 -13.06
CA TRP A 355 9.82 -14.36 -11.90
C TRP A 355 8.52 -15.14 -12.13
N SER A 356 7.94 -15.06 -13.34
CA SER A 356 6.77 -15.86 -13.72
C SER A 356 7.05 -17.37 -13.63
N ASN A 357 8.24 -17.81 -14.03
CA ASN A 357 8.67 -19.21 -13.89
C ASN A 357 8.86 -19.59 -12.42
N HIS A 358 9.39 -18.69 -11.58
CA HIS A 358 9.49 -18.90 -10.14
C HIS A 358 8.11 -19.04 -9.48
N LEU A 359 7.14 -18.17 -9.83
CA LEU A 359 5.77 -18.28 -9.34
C LEU A 359 5.10 -19.60 -9.77
N LYS A 360 5.35 -20.04 -11.01
CA LYS A 360 4.89 -21.35 -11.48
C LYS A 360 5.51 -22.49 -10.66
N TRP A 361 6.82 -22.43 -10.39
CA TRP A 361 7.49 -23.40 -9.54
C TRP A 361 6.91 -23.41 -8.11
N LEU A 362 6.61 -22.25 -7.53
CA LEU A 362 5.94 -22.17 -6.23
C LEU A 362 4.56 -22.83 -6.26
N ASN A 363 3.72 -22.56 -7.27
CA ASN A 363 2.40 -23.21 -7.43
C ASN A 363 2.50 -24.74 -7.55
N GLU A 364 3.56 -25.25 -8.20
CA GLU A 364 3.76 -26.69 -8.35
C GLU A 364 4.15 -27.37 -7.01
N ASN A 365 4.89 -26.66 -6.15
CA ASN A 365 5.50 -27.22 -4.94
C ASN A 365 4.80 -26.84 -3.62
N ILE A 366 4.04 -25.74 -3.59
CA ILE A 366 3.31 -25.24 -2.42
C ILE A 366 1.82 -25.48 -2.66
N LYS A 367 1.22 -26.40 -1.89
CA LYS A 367 -0.20 -26.77 -2.01
C LYS A 367 -1.14 -25.99 -1.09
N SER A 368 -0.61 -25.15 -0.21
CA SER A 368 -1.40 -24.37 0.73
C SER A 368 -2.05 -23.13 0.12
N VAL A 369 -1.61 -22.69 -1.06
CA VAL A 369 -2.19 -21.56 -1.82
C VAL A 369 -2.03 -21.84 -3.31
N ARG A 370 -3.06 -21.58 -4.10
CA ARG A 370 -3.01 -21.69 -5.57
C ARG A 370 -2.92 -20.30 -6.20
N GLY A 371 -1.85 -20.02 -6.93
CA GLY A 371 -1.72 -18.77 -7.68
C GLY A 371 -2.49 -18.79 -9.00
N LEU A 372 -3.22 -17.72 -9.28
CA LEU A 372 -4.03 -17.51 -10.47
C LEU A 372 -3.70 -16.16 -11.11
N LYS A 373 -3.41 -16.15 -12.42
CA LYS A 373 -3.22 -14.90 -13.16
C LYS A 373 -4.59 -14.34 -13.51
N ILE A 374 -4.83 -13.06 -13.23
CA ILE A 374 -6.13 -12.45 -13.50
C ILE A 374 -6.51 -12.49 -15.00
N GLY A 375 -5.52 -12.45 -15.90
CA GLY A 375 -5.74 -12.57 -17.34
C GLY A 375 -6.22 -13.95 -17.80
N ASP A 376 -5.96 -14.99 -17.00
CA ASP A 376 -6.28 -16.39 -17.29
C ASP A 376 -7.47 -16.89 -16.41
N ALA A 377 -8.05 -16.00 -15.59
CA ALA A 377 -9.00 -16.34 -14.52
C ALA A 377 -10.19 -17.17 -14.99
N ALA A 378 -10.94 -16.74 -16.00
CA ALA A 378 -12.09 -17.50 -16.47
C ALA A 378 -11.71 -18.88 -17.02
N TRP A 379 -10.56 -19.00 -17.70
CA TRP A 379 -10.14 -20.26 -18.27
C TRP A 379 -9.78 -21.28 -17.17
N GLU A 380 -8.96 -20.85 -16.20
CA GLU A 380 -8.56 -21.71 -15.08
C GLU A 380 -9.71 -22.03 -14.12
N LEU A 381 -10.61 -21.07 -13.86
CA LEU A 381 -11.78 -21.29 -12.99
C LEU A 381 -12.84 -22.20 -13.65
N ALA A 382 -12.98 -22.17 -14.98
CA ALA A 382 -13.88 -23.08 -15.69
C ALA A 382 -13.38 -24.53 -15.67
N ALA A 383 -12.07 -24.73 -15.61
CA ALA A 383 -11.41 -26.03 -15.51
C ALA A 383 -10.88 -26.29 -14.09
N TRP A 384 -11.55 -25.75 -13.07
CA TRP A 384 -11.11 -25.89 -11.70
C TRP A 384 -11.25 -27.36 -11.26
N GLU A 385 -10.13 -28.07 -11.16
CA GLU A 385 -10.03 -29.43 -10.61
C GLU A 385 -9.24 -29.37 -9.29
N GLU A 386 -9.47 -30.37 -8.42
CA GLU A 386 -8.86 -30.52 -7.07
C GLU A 386 -7.32 -30.44 -7.06
#